data_AF-A0A7R9V7U1-F1
#
_entry.id   AF-A0A7R9V7U1-F1
#
_cell.length_a   1.000
_cell.length_b   1.000
_cell.length_c   1.000
_cell.angle_alpha   90.00
_cell.angle_beta   90.00
_cell.angle_gamma   90.00
#
_symmetry.space_group_name_H-M   'P 1'
#
loop_
_entity.id
_entity.type
_entity.pdbx_description
1 polymer ?
#
loop_
_entity_poly.entity_id
_entity_poly.type
_entity_poly.pdbx_seq_one_letter_code
_entity_poly.pdbx_strand_id
1 'polypeptide(L)'
;APRAAGGVPTGGGGASIAALEELKGQADVLDKEKAFYYSKLRDIELLCQTPTINEIPILKHVEAILYAPTAEEGRKILMDTQTEFAGQVFLEEEEAAAQEAADAGA
;
A
#
# COMPACT_ATOMS: atom_id res chain seq x y z
N ALA A 1 -33.28 -59.52 4.44
CA ALA A 1 -33.35 -58.14 5.00
C ALA A 1 -33.05 -58.23 6.49
N PRO A 2 -32.35 -57.26 7.13
CA PRO A 2 -32.44 -55.82 6.89
C PRO A 2 -31.11 -55.09 6.56
N ARG A 3 -31.28 -53.84 6.11
CA ARG A 3 -30.25 -52.81 5.80
C ARG A 3 -29.91 -52.00 7.06
N ALA A 4 -28.69 -51.47 7.13
CA ALA A 4 -28.36 -50.20 7.82
C ALA A 4 -27.14 -49.61 7.10
N ALA A 5 -27.34 -48.74 6.11
CA ALA A 5 -27.41 -47.28 6.25
C ALA A 5 -26.09 -46.70 6.76
N GLY A 6 -25.24 -46.32 5.81
CA GLY A 6 -24.07 -45.49 6.08
C GLY A 6 -24.49 -44.10 6.55
N GLY A 7 -23.74 -43.57 7.50
CA GLY A 7 -23.70 -42.15 7.83
C GLY A 7 -22.26 -41.69 7.67
N VAL A 8 -21.98 -40.96 6.59
CA VAL A 8 -20.73 -40.18 6.49
C VAL A 8 -20.96 -38.89 7.29
N PRO A 9 -20.11 -38.52 8.26
CA PRO A 9 -20.22 -37.24 8.90
C PRO A 9 -19.63 -36.19 7.95
N THR A 10 -20.50 -35.51 7.21
CA THR A 10 -20.17 -34.23 6.55
C THR A 10 -20.40 -33.10 7.56
N GLY A 11 -19.33 -32.59 8.15
CA GLY A 11 -19.39 -31.43 9.04
C GLY A 11 -18.03 -30.78 9.19
N GLY A 12 -17.73 -29.78 8.35
CA GLY A 12 -16.47 -29.03 8.45
C GLY A 12 -16.18 -28.01 7.33
N GLY A 13 -16.92 -28.02 6.21
CA GLY A 13 -16.57 -27.19 5.03
C GLY A 13 -17.18 -25.79 4.98
N GLY A 14 -18.22 -25.48 5.76
CA GLY A 14 -18.99 -24.24 5.62
C GLY A 14 -18.29 -22.99 6.18
N ALA A 15 -17.63 -23.11 7.32
CA ALA A 15 -16.89 -22.00 7.94
C ALA A 15 -15.68 -21.57 7.09
N SER A 16 -15.05 -22.52 6.41
CA SER A 16 -13.89 -22.26 5.56
C SER A 16 -14.24 -21.51 4.27
N ILE A 17 -15.43 -21.73 3.70
CA ILE A 17 -15.86 -21.04 2.47
C ILE A 17 -16.19 -19.58 2.75
N ALA A 18 -16.92 -19.28 3.84
CA ALA A 18 -17.24 -17.91 4.22
C ALA A 18 -15.97 -17.08 4.50
N ALA A 19 -14.99 -17.65 5.22
CA ALA A 19 -13.70 -17.00 5.46
C ALA A 19 -12.93 -16.74 4.15
N LEU A 20 -13.01 -17.64 3.16
CA LEU A 20 -12.40 -17.44 1.85
C LEU A 20 -13.09 -16.34 1.04
N GLU A 21 -14.42 -16.21 1.14
CA GLU A 21 -15.17 -15.12 0.49
C GLU A 21 -14.85 -13.76 1.12
N GLU A 22 -14.74 -13.71 2.45
CA GLU A 22 -14.33 -12.50 3.18
C GLU A 22 -12.91 -12.06 2.80
N LEU A 23 -11.95 -12.98 2.80
CA LEU A 23 -10.56 -12.70 2.39
C LEU A 23 -10.47 -12.21 0.95
N LYS A 24 -11.28 -12.77 0.04
CA LYS A 24 -11.36 -12.29 -1.36
C LYS A 24 -11.90 -10.86 -1.42
N GLY A 25 -12.95 -10.57 -0.66
CA GLY A 25 -13.50 -9.22 -0.58
C GLY A 25 -12.47 -8.19 -0.07
N GLN A 26 -11.68 -8.55 0.94
CA GLN A 26 -10.59 -7.72 1.46
C GLN A 26 -9.49 -7.52 0.41
N ALA A 27 -9.08 -8.59 -0.28
CA ALA A 27 -8.10 -8.50 -1.36
C ALA A 27 -8.57 -7.58 -2.50
N ASP A 28 -9.84 -7.67 -2.91
CA ASP A 28 -10.43 -6.80 -3.94
C ASP A 28 -10.43 -5.32 -3.55
N VAL A 29 -10.64 -5.01 -2.27
CA VAL A 29 -10.56 -3.63 -1.75
C VAL A 29 -9.12 -3.14 -1.80
N LEU A 30 -8.17 -3.93 -1.29
CA LEU A 30 -6.75 -3.58 -1.29
C LEU A 30 -6.20 -3.39 -2.71
N ASP A 31 -6.63 -4.22 -3.67
CA ASP A 31 -6.21 -4.09 -5.07
C ASP A 31 -6.74 -2.79 -5.70
N LYS A 32 -7.98 -2.39 -5.37
CA LYS A 32 -8.53 -1.11 -5.82
C LYS A 32 -7.81 0.08 -5.20
N GLU A 33 -7.52 0.04 -3.90
CA GLU A 33 -6.78 1.09 -3.21
C GLU A 33 -5.37 1.23 -3.77
N LYS A 34 -4.66 0.10 -3.95
CA LYS A 34 -3.36 0.06 -4.61
C LYS A 34 -3.43 0.70 -6.00
N ALA A 35 -4.35 0.27 -6.85
CA ALA A 35 -4.51 0.85 -8.19
C ALA A 35 -4.79 2.36 -8.16
N PHE A 36 -5.59 2.82 -7.19
CA PHE A 36 -5.87 4.24 -6.98
C PHE A 36 -4.62 5.04 -6.61
N TYR A 37 -3.79 4.53 -5.69
CA TYR A 37 -2.51 5.17 -5.35
C TYR A 37 -1.54 5.20 -6.54
N TYR A 38 -1.41 4.08 -7.27
CA TYR A 38 -0.58 4.05 -8.48
C TYR A 38 -1.04 5.02 -9.56
N SER A 39 -2.35 5.20 -9.74
CA SER A 39 -2.89 6.21 -10.68
C SER A 39 -2.46 7.62 -10.29
N LYS A 40 -2.52 7.98 -9.01
CA LYS A 40 -2.08 9.30 -8.52
C LYS A 40 -0.58 9.52 -8.74
N LEU A 41 0.23 8.52 -8.40
CA LEU A 41 1.68 8.59 -8.61
C LEU A 41 2.00 8.77 -10.09
N ARG A 42 1.27 8.08 -10.99
CA ARG A 42 1.41 8.24 -12.44
C ARG A 42 1.04 9.65 -12.92
N ASP A 43 -0.04 10.24 -12.39
CA ASP A 43 -0.43 11.61 -12.73
C ASP A 43 0.63 12.62 -12.28
N ILE A 44 1.20 12.45 -11.08
CA ILE A 44 2.30 13.29 -10.56
C ILE A 44 3.57 13.12 -11.40
N GLU A 45 3.91 11.89 -11.78
CA GLU A 45 5.06 11.61 -12.65
C GLU A 45 4.94 12.33 -14.00
N LEU A 46 3.77 12.25 -14.63
CA LEU A 46 3.48 12.94 -15.89
C LEU A 46 3.59 14.47 -15.74
N LEU A 47 3.15 15.00 -14.59
CA LEU A 47 3.32 16.41 -14.27
C LEU A 47 4.81 16.78 -14.17
N CYS A 48 5.61 15.99 -13.45
CA CYS A 48 7.07 16.19 -13.34
C CYS A 48 7.80 16.08 -14.69
N GLN A 49 7.29 15.27 -15.63
CA GLN A 49 7.83 15.14 -16.99
C GLN A 49 7.45 16.29 -17.92
N THR A 50 6.57 17.20 -17.50
CA THR A 50 6.15 18.34 -18.31
C THR A 50 7.32 19.32 -18.52
N PRO A 51 7.63 19.76 -19.76
CA PRO A 51 8.64 20.78 -20.01
C PRO A 51 8.38 22.03 -19.17
N THR A 52 9.41 22.75 -18.73
CA THR A 52 9.36 23.89 -17.77
C THR A 52 9.00 23.53 -16.32
N ILE A 53 8.17 22.51 -16.09
CA ILE A 53 7.86 22.02 -14.74
C ILE A 53 9.04 21.24 -14.16
N ASN A 54 9.67 20.37 -14.94
CA ASN A 54 10.87 19.62 -14.51
C ASN A 54 12.03 20.54 -14.09
N GLU A 55 12.07 21.78 -14.57
CA GLU A 55 13.15 22.72 -14.22
C GLU A 55 13.07 23.22 -12.77
N ILE A 56 11.90 23.09 -12.13
CA ILE A 56 11.70 23.45 -10.73
C ILE A 56 12.47 22.47 -9.85
N PRO A 57 13.47 22.93 -9.05
CA PRO A 57 14.36 22.04 -8.30
C PRO A 57 13.63 20.99 -7.47
N ILE A 58 12.64 21.38 -6.67
CA ILE A 58 11.88 20.45 -5.81
C ILE A 58 11.19 19.33 -6.60
N LEU A 59 10.77 19.57 -7.84
CA LEU A 59 10.11 18.55 -8.66
C LEU A 59 11.06 17.48 -9.19
N LYS A 60 12.36 17.78 -9.30
CA LYS A 60 13.38 16.76 -9.56
C LYS A 60 13.55 15.81 -8.39
N HIS A 61 13.42 16.31 -7.16
CA HIS A 61 13.42 15.47 -5.96
C HIS A 61 12.16 14.60 -5.88
N VAL A 62 10.99 15.15 -6.23
CA VAL A 62 9.76 14.36 -6.35
C VAL A 62 9.92 13.25 -7.38
N GLU A 63 10.48 13.54 -8.55
CA GLU A 63 10.78 12.53 -9.57
C GLU A 63 11.76 11.47 -9.07
N ALA A 64 12.80 11.86 -8.31
CA ALA A 64 13.73 10.93 -7.69
C ALA A 64 13.06 10.01 -6.65
N ILE A 65 12.08 10.51 -5.89
CA ILE A 65 11.26 9.68 -4.98
C ILE A 65 10.43 8.67 -5.80
N LEU A 66 9.79 9.09 -6.89
CA LEU A 66 8.95 8.23 -7.73
C LEU A 66 9.75 7.12 -8.43
N TYR A 67 11.01 7.37 -8.77
CA TYR A 67 11.90 6.39 -9.42
C TYR A 67 12.79 5.61 -8.44
N ALA A 68 12.64 5.81 -7.14
CA ALA A 68 13.42 5.07 -6.15
C ALA A 68 13.16 3.55 -6.30
N PRO A 69 14.21 2.71 -6.31
CA PRO A 69 14.06 1.26 -6.50
C PRO A 69 13.42 0.57 -5.30
N THR A 70 13.44 1.21 -4.12
CA THR A 70 12.84 0.72 -2.89
C THR A 70 12.12 1.84 -2.14
N ALA A 71 11.14 1.47 -1.31
CA ALA A 71 10.46 2.43 -0.45
C ALA A 71 11.41 3.10 0.56
N GLU A 72 12.42 2.37 1.03
CA GLU A 72 13.46 2.88 1.94
C GLU A 72 14.29 3.98 1.29
N GLU A 73 14.72 3.78 0.05
CA GLU A 73 15.46 4.80 -0.70
C GLU A 73 14.58 6.01 -1.01
N GLY A 74 13.31 5.79 -1.39
CA GLY A 74 12.35 6.88 -1.60
C GLY A 74 12.14 7.71 -0.33
N ARG A 75 12.01 7.05 0.83
CA ARG A 75 11.94 7.72 2.14
C ARG A 75 13.19 8.51 2.47
N LYS A 76 14.37 7.94 2.21
CA LYS A 76 15.64 8.65 2.42
C LYS A 76 15.71 9.93 1.58
N ILE A 77 15.35 9.84 0.29
CA ILE A 77 15.32 11.01 -0.61
C ILE A 77 14.33 12.06 -0.08
N LEU A 78 13.16 11.65 0.39
CA LEU A 78 12.18 12.55 1.00
C LEU A 78 12.75 13.28 2.23
N MET A 79 13.39 12.57 3.16
CA MET A 79 14.04 13.15 4.35
C MET A 79 15.15 14.14 3.99
N ASP A 80 16.01 13.75 3.05
CA ASP A 80 17.11 14.59 2.55
C ASP A 80 16.54 15.87 1.91
N THR A 81 15.47 15.74 1.12
CA THR A 81 14.78 16.87 0.46
C THR A 81 14.10 17.79 1.48
N GLN A 82 13.44 17.25 2.50
CA GLN A 82 12.84 18.07 3.57
C GLN A 82 13.92 18.86 4.33
N THR A 83 15.05 18.22 4.63
CA THR A 83 16.19 18.88 5.28
C THR A 83 16.75 19.99 4.40
N GLU A 84 16.93 19.74 3.10
CA GLU A 84 17.47 20.73 2.15
C GLU A 84 16.56 21.96 1.98
N PHE A 85 15.25 21.74 1.81
CA PHE A 85 14.31 22.83 1.48
C PHE A 85 13.65 23.49 2.69
N ALA A 86 13.55 22.79 3.83
CA ALA A 86 12.85 23.26 5.02
C ALA A 86 13.68 23.21 6.31
N GLY A 87 14.94 22.74 6.24
CA GLY A 87 15.88 22.74 7.36
C GLY A 87 15.61 21.72 8.46
N GLN A 88 14.59 20.86 8.28
CA GLN A 88 14.19 19.83 9.26
C GLN A 88 13.40 18.72 8.56
N VAL A 89 13.36 17.54 9.20
CA VAL A 89 12.55 16.39 8.77
C VAL A 89 11.18 16.46 9.44
N PHE A 90 10.11 16.13 8.71
CA PHE A 90 8.72 16.18 9.18
C PHE A 90 8.08 14.80 9.37
N LEU A 91 8.83 13.71 9.18
CA LEU A 91 8.29 12.34 9.11
C LEU A 91 8.08 11.63 10.44
N GLU A 92 8.52 12.19 11.57
CA GLU A 92 8.48 11.51 12.88
C GLU A 92 7.06 11.21 13.38
N GLU A 93 6.04 11.97 12.97
CA GLU A 93 4.65 11.78 13.42
C GLU A 93 3.87 10.74 12.60
N GLU A 94 4.18 10.58 11.31
CA GLU A 94 3.42 9.72 10.39
C GLU A 94 3.87 8.26 10.43
N GLU A 95 5.18 8.00 10.63
CA GLU A 95 5.69 6.63 10.83
C GLU A 95 5.26 6.03 12.17
N ALA A 96 5.19 6.85 13.23
CA ALA A 96 4.70 6.40 14.53
C ALA A 96 3.22 5.97 14.45
N ALA A 97 2.38 6.74 13.77
CA ALA A 97 0.97 6.43 13.56
C ALA A 97 0.75 5.20 12.66
N ALA A 98 1.55 5.05 11.60
CA ALA A 98 1.47 3.88 10.71
C ALA A 98 1.94 2.59 11.39
N GLN A 99 2.96 2.67 12.23
CA GLN A 99 3.45 1.53 13.01
C GLN A 99 2.46 1.11 14.10
N GLU A 100 1.81 2.08 14.76
CA GLU A 100 0.76 1.83 15.76
C GLU A 100 -0.50 1.21 15.11
N ALA A 101 -0.87 1.66 13.91
CA ALA A 101 -1.99 1.09 13.16
C ALA A 101 -1.70 -0.35 12.66
N ALA A 102 -0.45 -0.65 12.31
CA ALA A 102 -0.04 -2.01 11.93
C ALA A 102 0.00 -2.97 13.12
N ASP A 103 0.37 -2.49 14.30
CA ASP A 103 0.43 -3.29 15.55
C ASP A 103 -0.96 -3.53 16.16
N ALA A 104 -1.89 -2.58 16.03
CA ALA A 104 -3.26 -2.69 16.51
C ALA A 104 -4.16 -3.67 15.72
N GLY A 105 -3.65 -4.20 14.60
CA GLY A 105 -4.37 -5.11 13.70
C GLY A 105 -4.07 -6.61 13.87
N ALA A 106 -3.31 -7.02 14.91
CA ALA A 106 -2.93 -8.41 15.18
C ALA A 106 -3.76 -9.09 16.28
#